data_AF-A0A6B3H815-F1
#
_entry.id   AF-A0A6B3H815-F1
#
_cell.length_a   1.000
_cell.length_b   1.000
_cell.length_c   1.000
_cell.angle_alpha   90.00
_cell.angle_beta   90.00
_cell.angle_gamma   90.00
#
_symmetry.space_group_name_H-M   'P 1'
#
loop_
_entity.id
_entity.type
_entity.pdbx_description
1 polymer ?
#
loop_
_entity_poly.entity_id
_entity_poly.type
_entity_poly.pdbx_seq_one_letter_code
_entity_poly.pdbx_strand_id
1 'polypeptide(L)'
;LRMSCASGVPTAWQAADSIASRLTGTRPTTAPLRYFNQCISLGRREGLIQYVTADDRARPAALTGRTAAFYKELVCKGAAWGVANPTLGLPTRRRGVITQQPAEAIARAA
;
A
#
# COMPACT_ATOMS: atom_id res chain seq x y z
N LEU A 1 -1.58 -11.33 -6.73
CA LEU A 1 -2.12 -10.02 -6.28
C LEU A 1 -3.13 -9.55 -7.32
N ARG A 2 -4.30 -9.06 -6.92
CA ARG A 2 -5.23 -8.46 -7.90
C ARG A 2 -4.86 -7.01 -8.18
N MET A 3 -5.16 -6.54 -9.38
CA MET A 3 -5.02 -5.12 -9.69
C MET A 3 -6.04 -4.31 -8.89
N SER A 4 -5.58 -3.57 -7.89
CA SER A 4 -6.43 -2.79 -7.00
C SER A 4 -5.71 -1.57 -6.42
N CYS A 5 -6.46 -0.53 -6.06
CA CYS A 5 -5.91 0.58 -5.28
C CYS A 5 -5.52 0.16 -3.86
N ALA A 6 -6.21 -0.84 -3.29
CA ALA A 6 -5.94 -1.35 -1.94
C ALA A 6 -4.52 -1.92 -1.82
N SER A 7 -4.00 -2.53 -2.88
CA SER A 7 -2.62 -3.03 -2.90
C SER A 7 -1.56 -1.96 -3.08
N GLY A 8 -1.93 -0.75 -3.52
CA GLY A 8 -0.98 0.31 -3.86
C GLY A 8 -0.12 0.75 -2.68
N VAL A 9 -0.73 1.04 -1.53
CA VAL A 9 0.01 1.52 -0.34
C VAL A 9 0.98 0.45 0.21
N PRO A 10 0.56 -0.81 0.46
CA PRO A 10 1.50 -1.84 0.90
C PRO A 10 2.65 -2.08 -0.08
N THR A 11 2.37 -2.09 -1.39
CA THR A 11 3.41 -2.27 -2.40
C THR A 11 4.36 -1.06 -2.44
N ALA A 12 3.86 0.16 -2.29
CA ALA A 12 4.70 1.37 -2.20
C ALA A 12 5.64 1.32 -1.00
N TRP A 13 5.17 0.86 0.17
CA TRP A 13 6.00 0.67 1.36
C TRP A 13 7.09 -0.37 1.14
N GLN A 14 6.74 -1.54 0.58
CA GLN A 14 7.73 -2.58 0.29
C GLN A 14 8.78 -2.12 -0.74
N ALA A 15 8.37 -1.33 -1.73
CA ALA A 15 9.30 -0.75 -2.70
C ALA A 15 10.24 0.26 -2.03
N ALA A 16 9.72 1.17 -1.22
CA ALA A 16 10.51 2.15 -0.49
C ALA A 16 11.50 1.48 0.48
N ASP A 17 11.06 0.49 1.25
CA ASP A 17 11.91 -0.28 2.15
C ASP A 17 12.98 -1.05 1.38
N SER A 18 12.65 -1.62 0.22
CA SER A 18 13.64 -2.33 -0.60
C SER A 18 14.73 -1.41 -1.12
N ILE A 19 14.38 -0.19 -1.53
CA ILE A 19 15.34 0.83 -1.95
C ILE A 19 16.19 1.26 -0.75
N ALA A 20 15.57 1.59 0.38
CA ALA A 20 16.26 1.99 1.59
C ALA A 20 17.22 0.90 2.10
N SER A 21 16.80 -0.36 2.05
CA SER A 21 17.61 -1.51 2.42
C SER A 21 18.86 -1.65 1.55
N ARG A 22 18.71 -1.53 0.22
CA ARG A 22 19.85 -1.55 -0.71
C ARG A 22 20.83 -0.40 -0.46
N LEU A 23 20.31 0.81 -0.22
CA LEU A 23 21.13 1.99 0.08
C LEU A 23 21.85 1.90 1.43
N THR A 24 21.33 1.13 2.38
CA THR A 24 21.89 1.01 3.75
C THR A 24 22.63 -0.30 3.98
N GLY A 25 22.71 -1.18 2.98
CA GLY A 25 23.32 -2.52 3.11
C GLY A 25 22.51 -3.48 3.98
N THR A 26 21.23 -3.21 4.24
CA THR A 26 20.35 -4.09 5.03
C THR A 26 19.51 -5.00 4.12
N ARG A 27 18.94 -6.08 4.67
CA ARG A 27 18.05 -6.96 3.90
C ARG A 27 16.63 -6.38 3.82
N PRO A 28 16.00 -6.37 2.64
CA PRO A 28 14.63 -5.89 2.49
C PRO A 28 13.65 -6.81 3.23
N THR A 29 12.68 -6.21 3.93
CA THR A 29 11.59 -6.94 4.57
C THR A 29 10.43 -7.12 3.59
N THR A 30 10.02 -8.37 3.35
CA THR A 30 8.82 -8.68 2.58
C THR A 30 7.69 -9.08 3.53
N ALA A 31 6.60 -8.32 3.53
CA ALA A 31 5.40 -8.65 4.29
C ALA A 31 4.30 -9.18 3.34
N PRO A 32 3.56 -10.24 3.72
CA PRO A 32 2.45 -10.72 2.90
C PRO A 32 1.34 -9.68 2.85
N LEU A 33 0.85 -9.39 1.64
CA LEU A 33 -0.29 -8.50 1.43
C LEU A 33 -1.58 -9.23 1.81
N ARG A 34 -2.43 -8.59 2.59
CA ARG A 34 -3.73 -9.14 3.02
C ARG A 34 -4.86 -8.22 2.55
N TYR A 35 -5.88 -8.81 1.92
CA TYR A 35 -7.11 -8.09 1.59
C TYR A 35 -8.11 -8.17 2.75
N PHE A 36 -8.95 -7.15 2.86
CA PHE A 36 -10.01 -7.07 3.89
C PHE A 36 -11.36 -6.75 3.29
N ASN A 37 -11.39 -5.87 2.29
CA ASN A 37 -12.62 -5.46 1.62
C ASN A 37 -12.37 -5.09 0.15
N GLN A 38 -13.40 -5.29 -0.66
CA GLN A 38 -13.52 -4.78 -2.01
C GLN A 38 -14.61 -3.71 -2.02
N CYS A 39 -14.20 -2.49 -2.33
CA CYS A 39 -15.08 -1.33 -2.32
C CYS A 39 -15.47 -0.95 -3.75
N ILE A 40 -16.77 -0.95 -4.04
CA ILE A 40 -17.34 -0.51 -5.32
C ILE A 40 -18.29 0.65 -5.03
N SER A 41 -18.12 1.79 -5.71
CA SER A 41 -19.08 2.89 -5.64
C SER A 41 -20.11 2.73 -6.76
N LEU A 42 -21.39 2.88 -6.44
CA LEU A 42 -22.50 2.85 -7.39
C LEU A 42 -23.07 4.27 -7.64
N GLY A 43 -22.47 5.30 -7.02
CA GLY A 43 -22.86 6.69 -7.14
C GLY A 43 -22.65 7.48 -5.84
N ARG A 44 -23.07 8.74 -5.81
CA ARG A 44 -22.90 9.62 -4.62
C ARG A 44 -23.64 9.15 -3.37
N ARG A 45 -24.68 8.33 -3.55
CA ARG A 45 -25.57 7.88 -2.45
C ARG A 45 -25.54 6.37 -2.26
N GLU A 46 -24.74 5.64 -3.03
CA GLU A 46 -24.79 4.19 -3.02
C GLU A 46 -23.43 3.57 -3.28
N GLY A 47 -23.12 2.51 -2.55
CA GLY A 47 -21.91 1.74 -2.70
C GLY A 47 -22.09 0.32 -2.16
N LEU A 48 -21.06 -0.49 -2.39
CA LEU A 48 -20.94 -1.86 -1.95
C LEU A 48 -19.53 -2.07 -1.40
N ILE A 49 -19.42 -2.41 -0.12
CA ILE A 49 -18.18 -2.86 0.51
C ILE A 49 -18.33 -4.35 0.77
N GLN A 50 -17.78 -5.15 -0.13
CA GLN A 50 -17.76 -6.60 -0.01
C GLN A 50 -16.61 -6.99 0.93
N TYR A 51 -16.90 -7.66 2.04
CA TYR A 51 -15.83 -8.22 2.88
C TYR A 51 -15.18 -9.39 2.16
N VAL A 52 -13.85 -9.50 2.28
CA VAL A 52 -13.08 -10.58 1.66
C VAL A 52 -12.13 -11.22 2.67
N THR A 53 -11.73 -12.45 2.38
CA THR A 53 -10.63 -13.11 3.06
C THR A 53 -9.29 -12.45 2.72
N ALA A 54 -8.23 -12.81 3.45
CA ALA A 54 -6.88 -12.30 3.19
C ALA A 54 -6.37 -12.59 1.77
N ASP A 55 -6.87 -13.67 1.17
CA ASP A 55 -6.63 -14.15 -0.20
C ASP A 55 -7.69 -13.67 -1.21
N ASP A 56 -8.51 -12.67 -0.86
CA ASP A 56 -9.44 -11.97 -1.75
C ASP A 56 -10.71 -12.76 -2.15
N ARG A 57 -11.16 -13.72 -1.34
CA ARG A 57 -12.44 -14.42 -1.55
C ARG A 57 -13.58 -13.71 -0.85
N ALA A 58 -14.69 -13.51 -1.55
CA ALA A 58 -15.89 -12.87 -1.00
C ALA A 58 -16.44 -13.62 0.22
N ARG A 59 -16.78 -12.87 1.27
CA ARG A 59 -17.51 -13.35 2.44
C ARG A 59 -19.01 -13.11 2.26
N PRO A 60 -19.89 -13.83 2.98
CA PRO A 60 -21.34 -13.61 2.89
C PRO A 60 -21.80 -12.23 3.37
N ALA A 61 -20.98 -11.54 4.15
CA ALA A 61 -21.26 -10.21 4.65
C ALA A 61 -20.80 -9.13 3.66
N ALA A 62 -21.65 -8.14 3.42
CA ALA A 62 -21.33 -6.94 2.67
C ALA A 62 -22.06 -5.74 3.28
N LEU A 63 -21.44 -4.56 3.18
CA LEU A 63 -22.08 -3.29 3.54
C LEU A 63 -22.58 -2.62 2.27
N THR A 64 -23.85 -2.24 2.22
CA THR A 64 -24.49 -1.62 1.04
C THR A 64 -25.13 -0.27 1.37
N GLY A 65 -25.48 0.49 0.33
CA GLY A 65 -26.23 1.73 0.44
C GLY A 65 -25.36 2.94 0.77
N ARG A 66 -25.95 3.90 1.49
CA ARG A 66 -25.31 5.21 1.77
C ARG A 66 -24.08 5.12 2.67
N THR A 67 -24.10 4.21 3.63
CA THR A 67 -22.97 3.97 4.55
C THR A 67 -21.74 3.47 3.79
N ALA A 68 -21.95 2.61 2.79
CA ALA A 68 -20.89 2.15 1.88
C ALA A 68 -20.34 3.28 0.99
N ALA A 69 -21.20 4.18 0.50
CA ALA A 69 -20.76 5.36 -0.25
C ALA A 69 -19.88 6.29 0.62
N PHE A 70 -20.30 6.56 1.85
CA PHE A 70 -19.52 7.36 2.80
C PHE A 70 -18.19 6.69 3.16
N TYR A 71 -18.20 5.37 3.41
CA TYR A 71 -16.98 4.60 3.66
C TYR A 71 -15.98 4.75 2.51
N LYS A 72 -16.45 4.65 1.26
CA LYS A 72 -15.60 4.82 0.09
C LYS A 72 -14.99 6.22 -0.01
N GLU A 73 -15.77 7.25 0.30
CA GLU A 73 -15.29 8.64 0.33
C GLU A 73 -14.19 8.83 1.39
N LEU A 74 -14.40 8.27 2.58
CA LEU A 74 -13.40 8.28 3.65
C LEU A 74 -12.09 7.62 3.22
N VAL A 75 -12.16 6.45 2.57
CA VAL A 75 -10.96 5.75 2.05
C VAL A 75 -10.22 6.61 1.02
N CYS A 76 -10.94 7.27 0.11
CA CYS A 76 -10.31 8.16 -0.88
C CYS A 76 -9.65 9.38 -0.24
N LYS A 77 -10.34 10.06 0.68
CA LYS A 77 -9.78 11.20 1.40
C LYS A 77 -8.58 10.79 2.25
N GLY A 78 -8.67 9.66 2.94
CA GLY A 78 -7.58 9.10 3.73
C GLY A 78 -6.35 8.76 2.88
N ALA A 79 -6.55 8.17 1.70
CA ALA A 79 -5.45 7.90 0.76
C ALA A 79 -4.77 9.20 0.30
N ALA A 80 -5.54 10.21 -0.10
CA ALA A 80 -4.99 11.51 -0.51
C ALA A 80 -4.24 12.20 0.65
N TRP A 81 -4.81 12.18 1.85
CA TRP A 81 -4.17 12.73 3.04
C TRP A 81 -2.87 12.00 3.41
N GLY A 82 -2.84 10.66 3.30
CA GLY A 82 -1.65 9.86 3.59
C GLY A 82 -0.51 10.14 2.61
N VAL A 83 -0.82 10.41 1.33
CA VAL A 83 0.18 10.87 0.36
C VAL A 83 0.68 12.28 0.70
N ALA A 84 -0.22 13.18 1.13
CA ALA A 84 0.15 14.52 1.55
C ALA A 84 0.94 14.57 2.88
N ASN A 85 0.80 13.54 3.75
CA ASN A 85 1.42 13.46 5.07
C ASN A 85 2.18 12.13 5.22
N PRO A 86 3.25 11.90 4.43
CA PRO A 86 3.88 10.58 4.29
C PRO A 86 4.58 10.08 5.56
N THR A 87 4.93 10.99 6.48
CA THR A 87 5.52 10.65 7.78
C THR A 87 4.47 10.41 8.85
N LEU A 88 3.18 10.63 8.55
CA LEU A 88 2.08 10.63 9.53
C LEU A 88 2.36 11.51 10.77
N GLY A 89 3.21 12.53 10.61
CA GLY A 89 3.67 13.39 11.72
C GLY A 89 4.78 12.77 12.60
N LEU A 90 5.29 11.58 12.27
CA LEU A 90 6.39 10.95 12.99
C LEU A 90 7.75 11.54 12.60
N PRO A 91 8.71 11.63 13.54
CA PRO A 91 10.06 12.12 13.25
C PRO A 91 10.80 11.17 12.31
N THR A 92 11.31 11.70 11.20
CA THR A 92 12.17 10.95 10.27
C THR A 92 13.59 10.84 10.79
N ARG A 93 14.09 9.61 10.97
CA ARG A 93 15.52 9.38 11.24
C ARG A 93 16.30 9.25 9.93
N ARG A 94 17.40 9.98 9.83
CA ARG A 94 18.38 9.78 8.74
C ARG A 94 19.14 8.48 8.96
N ARG A 95 19.26 7.66 7.92
CA ARG A 95 20.10 6.46 7.91
C ARG A 95 21.37 6.75 7.11
N GLY A 96 22.50 6.21 7.56
CA GLY A 96 23.75 6.27 6.79
C GLY A 96 23.65 5.42 5.52
N VAL A 97 24.08 5.98 4.38
CA VAL A 97 24.09 5.28 3.09
C VAL A 97 25.47 4.66 2.88
N ILE A 98 25.52 3.42 2.40
CA ILE A 98 26.78 2.78 2.03
C ILE A 98 27.24 3.31 0.66
N THR A 99 28.52 3.63 0.52
CA THR A 99 29.09 3.98 -0.79
C THR A 99 29.05 2.75 -1.69
N GLN A 100 28.17 2.75 -2.70
CA GLN A 100 28.21 1.72 -3.73
C GLN A 100 29.45 1.92 -4.60
N GLN A 101 30.37 0.96 -4.62
CA GLN A 101 31.48 0.97 -5.57
C GLN A 101 30.91 0.77 -7.00
N PRO A 102 31.18 1.68 -7.97
CA PRO A 102 30.59 1.65 -9.31
C PRO A 102 30.85 0.34 -10.10
N ALA A 103 31.84 -0.46 -9.70
CA ALA A 103 32.28 -1.64 -10.42
C ALA A 103 31.31 -2.84 -10.31
N GLU A 104 30.56 -3.00 -9.21
CA GLU A 104 29.68 -4.16 -9.03
C GLU A 104 28.36 -4.07 -9.84
N ALA A 105 27.93 -2.86 -10.19
CA ALA A 105 26.69 -2.65 -10.94
C ALA A 105 26.82 -3.05 -12.42
N ILE A 106 28.00 -2.89 -13.01
CA ILE A 106 28.29 -3.26 -14.40
C ILE A 106 28.43 -4.79 -14.54
N ALA A 107 28.99 -5.46 -13.52
CA ALA A 107 29.22 -6.90 -13.54
C ALA A 107 27.96 -7.78 -13.37
N ARG A 108 26.83 -7.22 -12.91
CA ARG A 108 25.56 -7.97 -12.77
C ARG A 108 24.58 -7.77 -13.93
N ALA A 109 24.90 -6.88 -14.86
CA ALA A 109 24.07 -6.59 -16.04
C ALA A 109 24.63 -7.20 -17.33
N ALA A 110 25.80 -7.86 -17.26
CA ALA A 110 26.41 -8.66 -18.32
C ALA A 110 26.25 -10.15 -18.02
#